data_AF-A0A370GF01-F1
#
_entry.id   AF-A0A370GF01-F1
#
_cell.length_a   1.000
_cell.length_b   1.000
_cell.length_c   1.000
_cell.angle_alpha   90.00
_cell.angle_beta   90.00
_cell.angle_gamma   90.00
#
_symmetry.space_group_name_H-M   'P 1'
#
loop_
_entity.id
_entity.type
_entity.pdbx_description
1 polymer ?
#
loop_
_entity_poly.entity_id
_entity_poly.type
_entity_poly.pdbx_seq_one_letter_code
_entity_poly.pdbx_strand_id
1 'polypeptide(L)'
;MQPTSLDRVRVVYGSVLVNHAGRLAERAVLGSLGWTTGTPIRIRPAAPGVLLVTDGEPGGHAIARNGQLSIPADIRRAIRLRKGDRVLLAAHPDQRRLIIVCQTALADLVAEIRDRIDGGEQP
;
A
#
# COMPACT_ATOMS: atom_id res chain seq x y z
N MET A 1 2.14 -37.82 -11.53
CA MET A 1 2.89 -36.85 -10.72
C MET A 1 2.63 -35.47 -11.33
N GLN A 2 1.67 -34.73 -10.79
CA GLN A 2 1.34 -33.38 -11.26
C GLN A 2 2.20 -32.36 -10.49
N PRO A 3 2.65 -31.25 -11.11
CA PRO A 3 3.28 -30.18 -10.37
C PRO A 3 2.24 -29.56 -9.42
N THR A 4 2.44 -29.75 -8.11
CA THR A 4 1.63 -29.21 -7.04
C THR A 4 1.82 -27.69 -6.98
N SER A 5 0.80 -26.93 -7.38
CA SER A 5 0.57 -25.50 -7.06
C SER A 5 1.83 -24.63 -6.87
N LEU A 6 2.42 -24.16 -7.96
CA LEU A 6 3.42 -23.09 -7.95
C LEU A 6 2.81 -21.83 -7.32
N ASP A 7 3.38 -21.40 -6.19
CA ASP A 7 3.32 -20.06 -5.60
C ASP A 7 2.09 -19.22 -5.98
N ARG A 8 0.96 -19.46 -5.31
CA ARG A 8 -0.09 -18.45 -5.27
C ARG A 8 0.52 -17.24 -4.54
N VAL A 9 0.87 -16.19 -5.30
CA VAL A 9 1.32 -14.90 -4.76
C VAL A 9 0.36 -14.51 -3.64
N ARG A 10 0.85 -14.58 -2.40
CA ARG A 10 -0.01 -14.38 -1.24
C ARG A 10 -0.09 -12.89 -0.97
N VAL A 11 -1.09 -12.21 -1.55
CA VAL A 11 -1.31 -10.80 -1.24
C VAL A 11 -2.02 -10.67 0.10
N VAL A 12 -1.44 -9.90 1.02
CA VAL A 12 -2.07 -9.55 2.30
C VAL A 12 -2.65 -8.14 2.17
N TYR A 13 -3.97 -8.04 2.20
CA TYR A 13 -4.68 -6.78 2.10
C TYR A 13 -4.97 -6.19 3.48
N GLY A 14 -4.97 -4.86 3.54
CA GLY A 14 -5.45 -4.11 4.70
C GLY A 14 -5.95 -2.74 4.28
N SER A 15 -6.65 -2.05 5.17
CA SER A 15 -7.00 -0.64 4.94
C SER A 15 -6.79 0.16 6.22
N VAL A 16 -6.32 1.39 6.08
CA VAL A 16 -6.03 2.24 7.23
C VAL A 16 -6.34 3.70 6.93
N LEU A 17 -6.75 4.44 7.96
CA LEU A 17 -6.88 5.90 7.89
C LEU A 17 -5.51 6.55 8.05
N VAL A 18 -5.18 7.48 7.17
CA VAL A 18 -3.98 8.30 7.28
C VAL A 18 -4.16 9.24 8.47
N ASN A 19 -3.34 9.06 9.51
CA ASN A 19 -3.40 9.94 10.66
C ASN A 19 -2.75 11.30 10.38
N HIS A 20 -2.84 12.22 11.35
CA HIS A 20 -2.33 13.59 11.28
C HIS A 20 -0.85 13.71 10.88
N ALA A 21 -0.04 12.70 11.16
CA ALA A 21 1.38 12.69 10.82
C ALA A 21 1.70 11.97 9.50
N GLY A 22 0.71 11.47 8.77
CA GLY A 22 0.96 10.66 7.58
C GLY A 22 1.40 9.24 7.88
N ARG A 23 1.13 8.73 9.09
CA ARG A 23 1.52 7.38 9.49
C ARG A 23 0.39 6.39 9.22
N LEU A 24 0.80 5.20 8.78
CA LEU A 24 -0.04 4.05 8.51
C LEU A 24 0.25 3.01 9.58
N ALA A 25 -0.74 2.80 10.44
CA ALA A 25 -0.65 1.91 11.59
C ALA A 25 -1.27 0.55 11.29
N GLU A 26 -0.78 -0.14 10.26
CA GLU A 26 -1.23 -1.51 9.97
C GLU A 26 -0.10 -2.53 10.20
N ARG A 27 -0.12 -3.14 11.39
CA ARG A 27 0.93 -4.06 11.85
C ARG A 27 0.85 -5.42 11.19
N ALA A 28 -0.34 -5.92 10.83
CA ALA A 28 -0.46 -7.25 10.22
C ALA A 28 0.09 -7.23 8.78
N VAL A 29 -0.26 -6.22 7.99
CA VAL A 29 0.30 -5.97 6.66
C VAL A 29 1.81 -5.78 6.71
N LEU A 30 2.33 -4.87 7.54
CA LEU A 30 3.78 -4.63 7.64
C LEU A 30 4.54 -5.86 8.17
N GLY A 31 3.96 -6.55 9.17
CA GLY A 31 4.51 -7.78 9.71
C GLY A 31 4.58 -8.92 8.69
N SER A 32 3.62 -9.00 7.76
CA SER A 32 3.65 -9.99 6.67
C SER A 32 4.85 -9.84 5.73
N LEU A 33 5.44 -8.65 5.67
CA LEU A 33 6.65 -8.35 4.87
C LEU A 33 7.94 -8.60 5.66
N GLY A 34 7.83 -8.97 6.95
CA GLY A 34 8.96 -9.00 7.87
C GLY A 34 9.52 -7.60 8.18
N TRP A 35 8.76 -6.54 7.91
CA TRP A 35 9.17 -5.17 8.18
C TRP A 35 8.88 -4.82 9.64
N THR A 36 9.94 -4.72 10.43
CA THR A 36 9.90 -4.38 11.85
C THR A 36 10.45 -2.97 12.08
N THR A 37 10.37 -2.48 13.31
CA THR A 37 10.99 -1.20 13.69
C THR A 37 12.44 -1.11 13.20
N GLY A 38 12.77 -0.01 12.51
CA GLY A 38 14.11 0.23 11.99
C GLY A 38 14.41 -0.45 10.65
N THR A 39 13.54 -1.31 10.12
CA THR A 39 13.73 -1.89 8.79
C THR A 39 13.84 -0.77 7.75
N PRO A 40 14.95 -0.69 7.00
CA PRO A 40 15.12 0.30 5.94
C PRO A 40 14.13 0.06 4.80
N ILE A 41 13.53 1.13 4.30
CA ILE A 41 12.53 1.10 3.25
C ILE A 41 12.78 2.21 2.23
N ARG A 42 12.32 1.99 1.01
CA ARG A 42 12.25 3.00 -0.04
C ARG A 42 10.80 3.22 -0.39
N ILE A 43 10.35 4.48 -0.38
CA ILE A 43 8.99 4.89 -0.76
C ILE A 43 9.10 5.72 -2.03
N ARG A 44 8.32 5.38 -3.05
CA ARG A 44 8.26 6.17 -4.30
C ARG A 44 6.86 6.17 -4.91
N PRO A 45 6.47 7.23 -5.62
CA PRO A 45 5.33 7.17 -6.53
C PRO A 45 5.55 6.07 -7.59
N ALA A 46 4.49 5.32 -7.87
CA ALA A 46 4.50 4.30 -8.93
C ALA A 46 3.52 4.63 -10.06
N ALA A 47 2.39 5.25 -9.71
CA ALA A 47 1.37 5.77 -10.62
C ALA A 47 0.61 6.91 -9.91
N PRO A 48 -0.27 7.66 -10.60
CA PRO A 48 -1.13 8.65 -9.95
C PRO A 48 -1.90 8.04 -8.77
N GLY A 49 -1.74 8.61 -7.57
CA GLY A 49 -2.40 8.10 -6.35
C GLY A 49 -1.91 6.73 -5.86
N VAL A 50 -0.79 6.20 -6.37
CA VAL A 50 -0.23 4.91 -5.94
C VAL A 50 1.22 5.07 -5.49
N LEU A 51 1.52 4.61 -4.27
CA LEU A 51 2.89 4.48 -3.79
C LEU A 51 3.33 3.02 -3.84
N LEU A 52 4.60 2.84 -4.18
CA LEU A 52 5.30 1.58 -3.97
C LEU A 52 6.29 1.77 -2.82
N VAL A 53 6.24 0.85 -1.87
CA VAL A 53 7.24 0.70 -0.82
C VAL A 53 7.97 -0.61 -1.04
N THR A 54 9.29 -0.58 -0.95
CA THR A 54 10.16 -1.77 -1.01
C THR A 54 11.16 -1.72 0.13
N ASP A 55 11.95 -2.79 0.29
CA ASP A 55 13.18 -2.71 1.06
C ASP A 55 14.05 -1.53 0.58
N GLY A 56 14.74 -0.90 1.52
CA GLY A 56 15.63 0.24 1.30
C GLY A 56 17.04 -0.05 1.76
N GLU A 57 17.91 0.94 1.59
CA GLU A 57 19.27 0.90 2.10
C GLU A 57 19.35 1.59 3.47
N PRO A 58 20.29 1.20 4.35
CA PRO A 58 20.57 1.91 5.58
C PRO A 58 20.82 3.41 5.35
N GLY A 59 20.39 4.25 6.30
CA GLY A 59 20.51 5.71 6.19
C GLY A 59 19.37 6.39 5.40
N GLY A 60 18.50 5.62 4.76
CA GLY A 60 17.25 6.10 4.15
C GLY A 60 16.07 6.15 5.12
N HIS A 61 14.85 6.09 4.56
CA HIS A 61 13.65 5.93 5.36
C HIS A 61 13.61 4.56 6.04
N ALA A 62 12.93 4.47 7.17
CA ALA A 62 12.76 3.23 7.91
C ALA A 62 11.35 3.15 8.52
N ILE A 63 10.93 1.94 8.86
CA ILE A 63 9.76 1.74 9.72
C ILE A 63 10.02 2.44 11.06
N ALA A 64 9.09 3.31 11.46
CA ALA A 64 9.24 4.15 12.65
C ALA A 64 9.34 3.32 13.93
N ARG A 65 9.84 3.93 15.01
CA ARG A 65 10.05 3.26 16.32
C ARG A 65 8.81 2.57 16.89
N ASN A 66 7.62 3.07 16.56
CA ASN A 66 6.34 2.52 16.96
C ASN A 66 5.81 1.40 16.02
N GLY A 67 6.63 0.94 15.07
CA GLY A 67 6.26 -0.08 14.08
C GLY A 67 5.31 0.41 12.99
N GLN A 68 5.14 1.74 12.83
CA GLN A 68 4.29 2.32 11.80
C GLN A 68 5.10 2.74 10.58
N LEU A 69 4.47 2.66 9.40
CA LEU A 69 5.02 3.24 8.19
C LEU A 69 4.69 4.74 8.15
N SER A 70 5.70 5.59 8.13
CA SER A 70 5.51 7.05 8.03
C SER A 70 5.74 7.50 6.59
N ILE A 71 4.73 8.12 5.97
CA ILE A 71 4.87 8.69 4.63
C ILE A 71 5.50 10.09 4.74
N PRO A 72 6.69 10.31 4.14
CA PRO A 72 7.36 11.61 4.12
C PRO A 72 6.47 12.75 3.61
N ALA A 73 6.70 13.96 4.12
CA ALA A 73 5.82 15.11 3.85
C ALA A 73 5.87 15.58 2.39
N ASP A 74 7.02 15.48 1.75
CA ASP A 74 7.23 15.72 0.31
C ASP A 74 6.43 14.72 -0.54
N ILE A 75 6.52 13.42 -0.22
CA ILE A 75 5.75 12.39 -0.91
C ILE A 75 4.24 12.62 -0.71
N ARG A 76 3.79 12.89 0.53
CA ARG A 76 2.38 13.20 0.81
C ARG A 76 1.85 14.35 -0.05
N ARG A 77 2.64 15.42 -0.22
CA ARG A 77 2.25 16.56 -1.06
C ARG A 77 2.18 16.17 -2.53
N ALA A 78 3.17 15.42 -3.03
CA ALA A 78 3.22 14.99 -4.42
C ALA A 78 1.99 14.15 -4.83
N ILE A 79 1.52 13.27 -3.93
CA ILE A 79 0.34 12.42 -4.18
C ILE A 79 -0.95 12.96 -3.56
N ARG A 80 -0.95 14.21 -3.07
CA ARG A 80 -2.08 14.87 -2.40
C ARG A 80 -2.74 14.05 -1.29
N LEU A 81 -1.96 13.25 -0.56
CA LEU A 81 -2.47 12.43 0.55
C LEU A 81 -2.84 13.31 1.74
N ARG A 82 -4.12 13.30 2.12
CA ARG A 82 -4.67 14.13 3.20
C ARG A 82 -4.87 13.32 4.47
N LYS A 83 -4.90 14.03 5.60
CA LYS A 83 -5.35 13.45 6.88
C LYS A 83 -6.79 12.98 6.71
N GLY A 84 -7.07 11.78 7.22
CA GLY A 84 -8.41 11.19 7.15
C GLY A 84 -8.69 10.42 5.86
N ASP A 85 -7.80 10.51 4.85
CA ASP A 85 -7.91 9.64 3.68
C ASP A 85 -7.79 8.18 4.11
N ARG A 86 -8.64 7.34 3.55
CA ARG A 86 -8.48 5.89 3.65
C ARG A 86 -7.59 5.41 2.52
N VAL A 87 -6.58 4.62 2.86
CA VAL A 87 -5.73 3.96 1.86
C VAL A 87 -5.91 2.46 1.92
N LEU A 88 -5.86 1.83 0.76
CA LEU A 88 -5.79 0.37 0.62
C LEU A 88 -4.32 -0.03 0.57
N LEU A 89 -3.99 -1.07 1.33
CA LEU A 89 -2.67 -1.67 1.42
C LEU A 89 -2.73 -3.05 0.77
N ALA A 90 -1.78 -3.33 -0.10
CA ALA A 90 -1.56 -4.65 -0.69
C ALA A 90 -0.11 -5.05 -0.48
N ALA A 91 0.15 -5.83 0.57
CA ALA A 91 1.46 -6.40 0.83
C ALA A 91 1.66 -7.66 -0.01
N HIS A 92 2.85 -7.75 -0.57
CA HIS A 92 3.33 -8.82 -1.43
C HIS A 92 4.57 -9.42 -0.75
N PRO A 93 4.40 -10.39 0.18
CA PRO A 93 5.49 -10.97 0.97
C PRO A 93 6.59 -11.59 0.10
N ASP A 94 6.19 -12.35 -0.92
CA ASP A 94 7.12 -13.06 -1.81
C ASP A 94 8.01 -12.07 -2.61
N GLN A 95 7.52 -10.86 -2.85
CA GLN A 95 8.26 -9.79 -3.54
C GLN A 95 8.79 -8.71 -2.58
N ARG A 96 8.59 -8.87 -1.26
CA ARG A 96 8.97 -7.91 -0.21
C ARG A 96 8.61 -6.45 -0.56
N ARG A 97 7.38 -6.26 -1.04
CA ARG A 97 6.87 -4.93 -1.44
C ARG A 97 5.48 -4.67 -0.90
N LEU A 98 5.16 -3.39 -0.74
CA LEU A 98 3.85 -2.91 -0.36
C LEU A 98 3.37 -1.91 -1.40
N ILE A 99 2.17 -2.14 -1.93
CA ILE A 99 1.46 -1.17 -2.76
C ILE A 99 0.46 -0.44 -1.86
N ILE A 100 0.48 0.89 -1.93
CA ILE A 100 -0.46 1.76 -1.23
C ILE A 100 -1.30 2.48 -2.28
N VAL A 101 -2.58 2.15 -2.32
CA VAL A 101 -3.55 2.81 -3.20
C VAL A 101 -4.25 3.90 -2.39
N CYS A 102 -4.03 5.14 -2.79
CA CYS A 102 -4.60 6.30 -2.13
C CYS A 102 -6.07 6.47 -2.50
N GLN A 103 -6.81 7.25 -1.70
CA GLN A 103 -8.24 7.43 -1.87
C GLN A 103 -8.65 7.91 -3.27
N THR A 104 -7.82 8.72 -3.94
CA THR A 104 -8.07 9.17 -5.31
C THR A 104 -8.05 8.00 -6.31
N ALA A 105 -6.97 7.22 -6.31
CA ALA A 105 -6.85 6.05 -7.19
C ALA A 105 -7.88 4.97 -6.85
N LEU A 106 -8.26 4.85 -5.57
CA LEU A 106 -9.33 3.96 -5.15
C LEU A 106 -10.69 4.41 -5.69
N ALA A 107 -10.97 5.72 -5.70
CA ALA A 107 -12.21 6.26 -6.26
C ALA A 107 -12.31 6.01 -7.77
N ASP A 108 -11.19 6.16 -8.50
CA ASP A 108 -11.12 5.86 -9.93
C ASP A 108 -11.39 4.37 -10.21
N LEU A 109 -10.77 3.47 -9.44
CA LEU A 109 -11.00 2.02 -9.57
C LEU A 109 -12.46 1.65 -9.25
N VAL A 110 -13.06 2.26 -8.22
CA VAL A 110 -14.46 2.02 -7.87
C VAL A 110 -15.39 2.55 -8.95
N ALA A 111 -15.07 3.69 -9.57
CA ALA A 111 -15.83 4.20 -10.71
C ALA A 111 -15.79 3.22 -11.89
N GLU A 112 -14.63 2.68 -12.24
CA GLU A 112 -14.50 1.67 -13.30
C GLU A 112 -15.31 0.39 -12.99
N ILE A 113 -15.27 -0.08 -11.74
CA ILE A 113 -16.05 -1.25 -11.31
C ILE A 113 -17.55 -0.97 -11.42
N ARG A 114 -17.99 0.22 -10.97
CA ARG A 114 -19.39 0.64 -11.08
C ARG A 114 -19.82 0.66 -12.55
N ASP A 115 -19.05 1.29 -13.42
CA ASP A 115 -19.38 1.39 -14.84
C ASP A 115 -19.48 0.00 -15.51
N ARG A 116 -18.69 -0.99 -15.05
CA ARG A 116 -18.82 -2.39 -15.47
C ARG A 116 -20.05 -3.11 -14.93
N ILE A 117 -20.49 -2.78 -13.72
CA ILE A 117 -21.72 -3.30 -13.15
C ILE A 117 -22.91 -2.75 -13.94
N ASP A 118 -22.92 -1.43 -14.14
CA ASP A 118 -23.99 -0.70 -14.82
C ASP A 118 -24.04 -1.06 -16.32
N GLY A 119 -22.88 -1.24 -16.98
CA GLY A 119 -22.78 -1.68 -18.38
C GLY A 119 -23.06 -3.17 -18.61
N GLY A 120 -23.22 -3.96 -17.54
CA GLY A 120 -23.69 -5.36 -17.59
C GLY A 120 -25.21 -5.48 -17.59
N GLU A 121 -25.93 -4.41 -17.26
CA GLU A 121 -27.39 -4.28 -17.42
C GLU A 121 -27.70 -3.56 -18.75
N GLN A 122 -27.48 -4.25 -19.87
CA GLN A 122 -28.16 -3.89 -21.11
C GLN A 122 -29.12 -5.03 -21.48
N PRO A 123 -30.44 -4.73 -21.59
CA PRO A 123 -31.46 -5.72 -21.92
C PRO A 123 -31.30 -6.31 -23.33
#